data_AF-A0A0D2M9Y2-F1
#
_entry.id   AF-A0A0D2M9Y2-F1
#
_cell.length_a   1.000
_cell.length_b   1.000
_cell.length_c   1.000
_cell.angle_alpha   90.00
_cell.angle_beta   90.00
_cell.angle_gamma   90.00
#
_symmetry.space_group_name_H-M   'P 1'
#
loop_
_entity.id
_entity.type
_entity.pdbx_description
1 polymer ?
#
loop_
_entity_poly.entity_id
_entity_poly.type
_entity_poly.pdbx_seq_one_letter_code
_entity_poly.pdbx_strand_id
1 'polypeptide(L)'
;MAPSIRHCRHVILRTDAGWDGIGYTSYFDTKDGEWQTVDVPFSSFDPVFRARTVRGPDAKPLDPSTVYSLQIMLSKFEVDGRLNPSFKAGPFQLPITEVTGYLASPVTPRLVHVSSAGVTRPNRPGINVDVEPPAVKLNDALGGLLTWKLAGEDAIRESGVPAVVVRPCALTEEAGRMPLEIDQGDVIKGKISRADVSELVVALLDSPAAVGTTFEIKSTVPFSQPWGEEDAAQQPPRDWQSTIQGAGLVPGVTGKTVGGVYSGKRPEAEVAAEAGAKQPAAAAAPQ
;
A
#
# COMPACT_ATOMS: atom_id res chain seq x y z
N MET A 1 5.88 20.94 38.83
CA MET A 1 5.44 20.44 37.51
C MET A 1 6.16 21.24 36.45
N ALA A 2 7.06 20.63 35.68
CA ALA A 2 7.75 21.33 34.59
C ALA A 2 6.75 21.63 33.46
N PRO A 3 6.77 22.83 32.86
CA PRO A 3 5.91 23.13 31.73
C PRO A 3 6.36 22.27 30.55
N SER A 4 5.48 21.38 30.08
CA SER A 4 5.60 20.67 28.80
C SER A 4 6.05 21.65 27.73
N ILE A 5 7.28 21.50 27.24
CA ILE A 5 7.85 22.37 26.22
C ILE A 5 7.17 22.00 24.90
N ARG A 6 6.19 22.83 24.50
CA ARG A 6 5.67 22.83 23.14
C ARG A 6 6.72 23.49 22.25
N HIS A 7 6.99 22.97 21.07
CA HIS A 7 7.77 23.70 20.06
C HIS A 7 6.88 23.86 18.83
N CYS A 8 6.45 25.09 18.54
CA CYS A 8 5.71 25.38 17.32
C CYS A 8 6.66 25.25 16.10
N ARG A 9 6.23 24.48 15.11
CA ARG A 9 6.98 24.20 13.88
C ARG A 9 6.16 24.55 12.67
N HIS A 10 6.85 25.00 11.63
CA HIS A 10 6.22 25.33 10.37
C HIS A 10 6.20 24.08 9.50
N VAL A 11 5.04 23.76 8.94
CA VAL A 11 4.95 22.97 7.71
C VAL A 11 4.77 23.96 6.58
N ILE A 12 5.65 23.91 5.59
CA ILE A 12 5.57 24.77 4.42
C ILE A 12 5.44 23.89 3.18
N LEU A 13 4.36 24.09 2.45
CA LEU A 13 4.12 23.48 1.15
C LEU A 13 4.39 24.50 0.05
N ARG A 14 4.89 24.05 -1.10
CA ARG A 14 4.98 24.87 -2.31
C ARG A 14 4.25 24.20 -3.45
N THR A 15 3.60 25.03 -4.26
CA THR A 15 2.79 24.58 -5.39
C THR A 15 3.45 24.87 -6.75
N ASP A 16 4.72 25.26 -6.74
CA ASP A 16 5.52 25.49 -7.94
C ASP A 16 6.93 24.93 -7.77
N ALA A 17 7.59 24.65 -8.90
CA ALA A 17 8.96 24.13 -8.94
C ALA A 17 10.03 25.21 -8.68
N GLY A 18 9.64 26.48 -8.61
CA GLY A 18 10.52 27.57 -8.23
C GLY A 18 10.81 27.57 -6.73
N TRP A 19 11.95 28.14 -6.35
CA TRP A 19 12.37 28.21 -4.95
C TRP A 19 11.93 29.50 -4.24
N ASP A 20 11.56 30.56 -4.99
CA ASP A 20 11.17 31.90 -4.48
C ASP A 20 9.71 32.25 -4.84
N GLY A 21 8.80 31.29 -4.67
CA GLY A 21 7.35 31.46 -4.84
C GLY A 21 6.59 31.67 -3.53
N ILE A 22 5.24 31.74 -3.63
CA ILE A 22 4.36 31.73 -2.46
C ILE A 22 4.47 30.35 -1.78
N GLY A 23 4.83 30.34 -0.50
CA GLY A 23 4.78 29.14 0.33
C GLY A 23 3.49 29.11 1.13
N TYR A 24 2.86 27.96 1.22
CA TYR A 24 1.68 27.73 2.04
C TYR A 24 2.16 27.23 3.40
N THR A 25 1.87 27.97 4.47
CA THR A 25 2.38 27.65 5.81
C THR A 25 1.26 27.27 6.77
N SER A 26 1.47 26.20 7.52
CA SER A 26 0.68 25.82 8.68
C SER A 26 1.60 25.47 9.85
N TYR A 27 1.02 25.28 11.03
CA TYR A 27 1.74 25.18 12.29
C TYR A 27 1.28 23.99 13.10
N PHE A 28 2.21 23.38 13.84
CA PHE A 28 1.89 22.37 14.83
C PHE A 28 2.86 22.40 16.01
N ASP A 29 2.39 21.93 17.15
CA ASP A 29 3.17 21.81 18.37
C ASP A 29 3.71 20.38 18.55
N THR A 30 4.98 20.26 18.90
CA THR A 30 5.58 18.99 19.37
C THR A 30 5.67 18.93 20.90
N LYS A 31 5.60 17.74 21.48
CA LYS A 31 5.89 17.44 22.89
C LYS A 31 7.23 16.73 23.02
N ASP A 32 8.05 17.18 23.95
CA ASP A 32 9.37 16.61 24.18
C ASP A 32 9.30 15.14 24.66
N GLY A 33 10.12 14.28 24.05
CA GLY A 33 10.19 12.86 24.38
C GLY A 33 8.99 11.99 23.97
N GLU A 34 7.97 12.54 23.32
CA GLU A 34 6.75 11.81 22.93
C GLU A 34 6.63 11.68 21.41
N TRP A 35 6.32 10.48 20.91
CA TRP A 35 5.85 10.29 19.54
C TRP A 35 4.44 10.83 19.39
N GLN A 36 4.18 11.52 18.28
CA GLN A 36 2.89 12.14 18.02
C GLN A 36 2.50 11.97 16.56
N THR A 37 1.21 11.66 16.34
CA THR A 37 0.56 11.86 15.03
C THR A 37 -0.06 13.25 15.03
N VAL A 38 0.25 14.02 13.99
CA VAL A 38 -0.25 15.38 13.83
C VAL A 38 -0.96 15.49 12.48
N ASP A 39 -2.26 15.74 12.52
CA ASP A 39 -3.03 16.07 11.32
C ASP A 39 -2.91 17.56 11.03
N VAL A 40 -2.48 17.90 9.81
CA VAL A 40 -2.36 19.27 9.32
C VAL A 40 -3.27 19.46 8.09
N PRO A 41 -4.55 19.83 8.27
CA PRO A 41 -5.50 19.92 7.17
C PRO A 41 -5.02 20.90 6.10
N PHE A 42 -5.21 20.59 4.81
CA PHE A 42 -4.84 21.51 3.73
C PHE A 42 -5.52 22.89 3.84
N SER A 43 -6.72 22.94 4.43
CA SER A 43 -7.44 24.19 4.72
C SER A 43 -6.82 25.05 5.83
N SER A 44 -5.86 24.53 6.59
CA SER A 44 -5.13 25.27 7.63
C SER A 44 -3.92 26.02 7.09
N PHE A 45 -3.60 25.88 5.80
CA PHE A 45 -2.42 26.50 5.22
C PHE A 45 -2.74 27.89 4.65
N ASP A 46 -2.03 28.88 5.17
CA ASP A 46 -2.12 30.27 4.70
C ASP A 46 -1.02 30.58 3.67
N PRO A 47 -1.30 31.35 2.61
CA PRO A 47 -0.30 31.77 1.65
C PRO A 47 0.64 32.82 2.25
N VAL A 48 1.94 32.55 2.17
CA VAL A 48 3.02 33.34 2.76
C VAL A 48 4.10 33.59 1.73
N PHE A 49 4.50 34.85 1.56
CA PHE A 49 5.65 35.22 0.75
C PHE A 49 6.70 35.89 1.64
N ARG A 50 7.90 35.29 1.71
CA ARG A 50 9.02 35.77 2.54
C ARG A 50 8.60 36.12 3.98
N ALA A 51 7.95 35.14 4.63
CA ALA A 51 7.42 35.21 5.99
C ALA A 51 6.35 36.29 6.23
N ARG A 52 5.73 36.83 5.18
CA ARG A 52 4.58 37.73 5.27
C ARG A 52 3.33 37.12 4.70
N THR A 53 2.20 37.32 5.38
CA THR A 53 0.90 36.85 4.91
C THR A 53 0.53 37.54 3.60
N VAL A 54 0.21 36.76 2.57
CA VAL A 54 -0.31 37.28 1.29
C VAL A 54 -1.76 37.70 1.48
N ARG A 55 -2.17 38.83 0.89
CA ARG A 55 -3.52 39.38 1.05
C ARG A 55 -4.11 39.77 -0.31
N GLY A 56 -5.43 39.88 -0.35
CA GLY A 56 -6.14 40.35 -1.55
C GLY A 56 -6.20 39.29 -2.65
N PRO A 57 -6.23 39.68 -3.93
CA PRO A 57 -6.41 38.77 -5.07
C PRO A 57 -5.37 37.66 -5.18
N ASP A 58 -4.16 37.88 -4.65
CA ASP A 58 -3.05 36.92 -4.70
C ASP A 58 -3.10 35.88 -3.55
N ALA A 59 -3.97 36.06 -2.56
CA ALA A 59 -4.15 35.14 -1.43
C ALA A 59 -5.03 33.94 -1.84
N LYS A 60 -4.59 33.21 -2.87
CA LYS A 60 -5.29 32.01 -3.33
C LYS A 60 -5.15 30.89 -2.29
N PRO A 61 -6.17 30.04 -2.09
CA PRO A 61 -6.05 28.84 -1.28
C PRO A 61 -5.03 27.86 -1.86
N LEU A 62 -4.47 27.01 -1.00
CA LEU A 62 -3.62 25.89 -1.40
C LEU A 62 -4.36 24.97 -2.37
N ASP A 63 -3.77 24.73 -3.54
CA ASP A 63 -4.17 23.67 -4.45
C ASP A 63 -3.35 22.40 -4.15
N PRO A 64 -3.95 21.35 -3.54
CA PRO A 64 -3.22 20.15 -3.16
C PRO A 64 -2.77 19.32 -4.38
N SER A 65 -3.34 19.55 -5.57
CA SER A 65 -2.98 18.81 -6.79
C SER A 65 -1.63 19.23 -7.38
N THR A 66 -1.09 20.36 -6.91
CA THR A 66 0.13 20.95 -7.43
C THR A 66 1.24 21.03 -6.39
N VAL A 67 1.18 20.28 -5.28
CA VAL A 67 2.25 20.29 -4.27
C VAL A 67 3.54 19.70 -4.83
N TYR A 68 4.60 20.51 -4.90
CA TYR A 68 5.94 20.13 -5.39
C TYR A 68 6.94 19.85 -4.28
N SER A 69 6.81 20.51 -3.13
CA SER A 69 7.73 20.30 -2.01
C SER A 69 7.07 20.51 -0.66
N LEU A 70 7.62 19.82 0.34
CA LEU A 70 7.26 19.92 1.74
C LEU A 70 8.52 20.25 2.55
N GLN A 71 8.39 21.23 3.44
CA GLN A 71 9.44 21.64 4.36
C GLN A 71 8.89 21.61 5.79
N ILE A 72 9.69 21.08 6.72
CA ILE A 72 9.43 21.16 8.15
C ILE A 72 10.54 21.99 8.78
N MET A 73 10.18 23.00 9.56
CA MET A 73 11.15 23.95 10.11
C MET A 73 10.89 24.23 11.59
N LEU A 74 11.95 24.16 12.40
CA LEU A 74 11.97 24.79 13.72
C LEU A 74 12.19 26.30 13.52
N SER A 75 11.24 27.13 13.91
CA SER A 75 11.33 28.57 13.70
C SER A 75 11.25 29.35 15.00
N LYS A 76 12.11 30.35 15.13
CA LYS A 76 12.00 31.41 16.15
C LYS A 76 10.90 32.41 15.81
N PHE A 77 10.60 32.58 14.53
CA PHE A 77 9.66 33.56 14.02
C PHE A 77 8.44 32.87 13.43
N GLU A 78 7.25 33.33 13.76
CA GLU A 78 6.02 33.03 13.04
C GLU A 78 5.90 33.97 11.81
N VAL A 79 4.75 33.96 11.15
CA VAL A 79 4.44 34.93 10.08
C VAL A 79 4.32 36.36 10.62
N ASP A 80 4.52 37.32 9.73
CA ASP A 80 4.36 38.75 9.99
C ASP A 80 5.25 39.27 11.14
N GLY A 81 6.42 38.63 11.32
CA GLY A 81 7.44 39.06 12.29
C GLY A 81 7.14 38.73 13.75
N ARG A 82 6.09 37.95 14.02
CA ARG A 82 5.74 37.48 15.36
C ARG A 82 6.80 36.50 15.88
N LEU A 83 7.02 36.50 17.20
CA LEU A 83 7.92 35.55 17.84
C LEU A 83 7.16 34.29 18.25
N ASN A 84 7.75 33.13 18.01
CA ASN A 84 7.29 31.87 18.56
C ASN A 84 7.64 31.84 20.06
N PRO A 85 6.66 31.95 20.98
CA PRO A 85 6.93 32.02 22.42
C PRO A 85 7.51 30.72 22.99
N SER A 86 7.41 29.64 22.23
CA SER A 86 7.80 28.30 22.62
C SER A 86 9.20 27.89 22.10
N PHE A 87 9.81 28.75 21.29
CA PHE A 87 11.14 28.53 20.73
C PHE A 87 12.24 28.50 21.81
N LYS A 88 13.14 27.53 21.71
CA LYS A 88 14.35 27.43 22.52
C LYS A 88 15.56 27.19 21.63
N ALA A 89 16.63 27.93 21.86
CA ALA A 89 17.92 27.69 21.20
C ALA A 89 18.65 26.54 21.89
N GLY A 90 19.38 25.73 21.12
CA GLY A 90 20.16 24.61 21.62
C GLY A 90 20.14 23.42 20.65
N PRO A 91 20.73 22.28 21.06
CA PRO A 91 20.62 21.03 20.32
C PRO A 91 19.16 20.66 20.09
N PHE A 92 18.86 20.13 18.91
CA PHE A 92 17.51 19.80 18.50
C PHE A 92 17.47 18.54 17.63
N GLN A 93 16.45 17.70 17.83
CA GLN A 93 16.17 16.51 17.03
C GLN A 93 14.66 16.42 16.73
N LEU A 94 14.30 16.15 15.47
CA LEU A 94 12.94 15.79 15.04
C LEU A 94 12.98 14.43 14.36
N PRO A 95 12.85 13.31 15.10
CA PRO A 95 12.72 12.03 14.44
C PRO A 95 11.34 11.98 13.77
N ILE A 96 11.30 11.56 12.51
CA ILE A 96 10.06 11.42 11.74
C ILE A 96 9.99 9.96 11.27
N THR A 97 8.90 9.29 11.62
CA THR A 97 8.63 7.92 11.16
C THR A 97 7.96 7.91 9.79
N GLU A 98 7.01 8.80 9.57
CA GLU A 98 6.19 8.81 8.35
C GLU A 98 5.63 10.20 8.06
N VAL A 99 5.41 10.50 6.77
CA VAL A 99 4.63 11.64 6.30
C VAL A 99 3.66 11.13 5.23
N THR A 100 2.36 11.22 5.50
CA THR A 100 1.30 10.73 4.61
C THR A 100 0.43 11.87 4.08
N GLY A 101 0.03 11.77 2.82
CA GLY A 101 -1.01 12.64 2.26
C GLY A 101 -2.42 12.19 2.66
N TYR A 102 -3.38 13.11 2.68
CA TYR A 102 -4.79 12.77 2.84
C TYR A 102 -5.30 11.97 1.65
N LEU A 103 -5.95 10.84 1.93
CA LEU A 103 -6.63 10.03 0.93
C LEU A 103 -8.14 10.24 1.05
N ALA A 104 -8.81 10.41 -0.09
CA ALA A 104 -10.27 10.47 -0.11
C ALA A 104 -10.84 9.14 0.40
N SER A 105 -11.89 9.24 1.22
CA SER A 105 -12.65 8.07 1.67
C SER A 105 -13.82 7.81 0.71
N PRO A 106 -14.11 6.54 0.35
CA PRO A 106 -13.36 5.35 0.72
C PRO A 106 -11.99 5.30 0.00
N VAL A 107 -10.96 4.82 0.70
CA VAL A 107 -9.65 4.60 0.08
C VAL A 107 -9.80 3.48 -0.94
N THR A 108 -9.29 3.72 -2.15
CA THR A 108 -9.16 2.70 -3.20
C THR A 108 -7.70 2.51 -3.59
N PRO A 109 -7.32 1.39 -4.24
CA PRO A 109 -5.95 1.17 -4.64
C PRO A 109 -5.41 2.32 -5.49
N ARG A 110 -4.22 2.79 -5.13
CA ARG A 110 -3.39 3.73 -5.92
C ARG A 110 -2.36 3.00 -6.77
N LEU A 111 -2.13 1.71 -6.46
CA LEU A 111 -1.29 0.81 -7.21
C LEU A 111 -1.97 -0.56 -7.33
N VAL A 112 -2.06 -1.08 -8.55
CA VAL A 112 -2.46 -2.47 -8.82
C VAL A 112 -1.22 -3.20 -9.32
N HIS A 113 -0.81 -4.24 -8.60
CA HIS A 113 0.36 -5.04 -8.95
C HIS A 113 -0.06 -6.39 -9.52
N VAL A 114 0.24 -6.61 -10.80
CA VAL A 114 0.03 -7.91 -11.47
C VAL A 114 1.23 -8.81 -11.22
N SER A 115 1.09 -9.70 -10.24
CA SER A 115 2.07 -10.71 -9.87
C SER A 115 1.80 -12.03 -10.62
N SER A 116 1.87 -13.18 -9.96
CA SER A 116 1.59 -14.50 -10.52
C SER A 116 1.15 -15.46 -9.42
N ALA A 117 0.17 -16.32 -9.72
CA ALA A 117 -0.13 -17.43 -8.83
C ALA A 117 1.06 -18.40 -8.76
N GLY A 118 1.35 -18.89 -7.57
CA GLY A 118 2.45 -19.79 -7.25
C GLY A 118 3.67 -19.11 -6.65
N VAL A 119 3.69 -17.78 -6.47
CA VAL A 119 4.89 -17.07 -5.98
C VAL A 119 5.35 -17.49 -4.58
N THR A 120 4.47 -18.03 -3.74
CA THR A 120 4.81 -18.52 -2.39
C THR A 120 5.13 -20.01 -2.37
N ARG A 121 4.95 -20.71 -3.49
CA ARG A 121 5.04 -22.17 -3.58
C ARG A 121 6.47 -22.72 -3.63
N PRO A 122 7.46 -22.09 -4.30
CA PRO A 122 8.83 -22.62 -4.34
C PRO A 122 9.42 -22.90 -2.95
N ASN A 123 9.07 -22.07 -1.96
CA ASN A 123 9.60 -22.15 -0.59
C ASN A 123 8.58 -22.70 0.43
N ARG A 124 7.47 -23.30 -0.03
CA ARG A 124 6.41 -23.79 0.86
C ARG A 124 6.84 -25.11 1.52
N PRO A 125 6.83 -25.21 2.86
CA PRO A 125 7.11 -26.48 3.54
C PRO A 125 6.17 -27.60 3.11
N GLY A 126 6.72 -28.77 2.78
CA GLY A 126 5.95 -29.98 2.44
C GLY A 126 5.31 -29.98 1.05
N ILE A 127 5.64 -29.02 0.18
CA ILE A 127 5.12 -29.00 -1.18
C ILE A 127 5.77 -30.08 -2.05
N ASN A 128 4.96 -30.77 -2.86
CA ASN A 128 5.46 -31.62 -3.93
C ASN A 128 5.61 -30.77 -5.21
N VAL A 129 6.83 -30.35 -5.51
CA VAL A 129 7.13 -29.48 -6.67
C VAL A 129 6.88 -30.14 -8.02
N ASP A 130 6.87 -31.48 -8.10
CA ASP A 130 6.71 -32.19 -9.37
C ASP A 130 5.30 -32.11 -9.96
N VAL A 131 4.31 -31.80 -9.12
CA VAL A 131 2.90 -31.61 -9.51
C VAL A 131 2.50 -30.13 -9.58
N GLU A 132 3.48 -29.24 -9.45
CA GLU A 132 3.27 -27.79 -9.58
C GLU A 132 3.42 -27.32 -11.03
N PRO A 133 2.82 -26.17 -11.39
CA PRO A 133 3.01 -25.57 -12.70
C PRO A 133 4.50 -25.33 -13.04
N PRO A 134 4.87 -25.29 -14.32
CA PRO A 134 6.26 -25.15 -14.76
C PRO A 134 7.02 -23.98 -14.11
N ALA A 135 6.36 -22.83 -13.90
CA ALA A 135 6.98 -21.66 -13.27
C ALA A 135 7.44 -21.92 -11.83
N VAL A 136 6.71 -22.75 -11.07
CA VAL A 136 7.09 -23.15 -9.70
C VAL A 136 8.18 -24.19 -9.76
N LYS A 137 8.00 -25.24 -10.58
CA LYS A 137 8.95 -26.34 -10.73
C LYS A 137 10.33 -25.88 -11.22
N LEU A 138 10.34 -24.92 -12.15
CA LEU A 138 11.55 -24.44 -12.80
C LEU A 138 12.03 -23.08 -12.26
N ASN A 139 11.52 -22.65 -11.10
CA ASN A 139 11.80 -21.30 -10.58
C ASN A 139 13.31 -20.99 -10.54
N ASP A 140 14.12 -21.90 -10.02
CA ASP A 140 15.57 -21.72 -9.91
C ASP A 140 16.25 -21.68 -11.30
N ALA A 141 15.82 -22.56 -12.22
CA ALA A 141 16.31 -22.56 -13.60
C ALA A 141 15.90 -21.29 -14.37
N LEU A 142 14.80 -20.65 -13.97
CA LEU A 142 14.31 -19.38 -14.48
C LEU A 142 14.92 -18.17 -13.75
N GLY A 143 15.98 -18.37 -12.96
CA GLY A 143 16.69 -17.29 -12.25
C GLY A 143 15.92 -16.71 -11.06
N GLY A 144 15.04 -17.51 -10.44
CA GLY A 144 14.22 -17.07 -9.31
C GLY A 144 13.06 -16.16 -9.72
N LEU A 145 12.48 -16.36 -10.90
CA LEU A 145 11.38 -15.55 -11.44
C LEU A 145 10.27 -15.26 -10.42
N LEU A 146 9.78 -16.30 -9.74
CA LEU A 146 8.73 -16.20 -8.73
C LEU A 146 9.25 -15.60 -7.42
N THR A 147 10.52 -15.87 -7.08
CA THR A 147 11.19 -15.27 -5.93
C THR A 147 11.23 -13.75 -6.05
N TRP A 148 11.60 -13.22 -7.22
CA TRP A 148 11.64 -11.78 -7.47
C TRP A 148 10.25 -11.15 -7.57
N LYS A 149 9.26 -11.87 -8.10
CA LYS A 149 7.85 -11.42 -8.04
C LYS A 149 7.37 -11.30 -6.59
N LEU A 150 7.64 -12.30 -5.74
CA LEU A 150 7.29 -12.24 -4.32
C LEU A 150 7.99 -11.07 -3.61
N ALA A 151 9.29 -10.86 -3.88
CA ALA A 151 10.02 -9.72 -3.33
C ALA A 151 9.43 -8.37 -3.77
N GLY A 152 8.95 -8.27 -5.02
CA GLY A 152 8.23 -7.09 -5.50
C GLY A 152 6.91 -6.87 -4.77
N GLU A 153 6.15 -7.92 -4.50
CA GLU A 153 4.94 -7.83 -3.66
C GLU A 153 5.26 -7.38 -2.23
N ASP A 154 6.34 -7.89 -1.65
CA ASP A 154 6.81 -7.52 -0.30
C ASP A 154 7.17 -6.03 -0.25
N ALA A 155 7.96 -5.54 -1.21
CA ALA A 155 8.33 -4.13 -1.30
C ALA A 155 7.10 -3.21 -1.45
N ILE A 156 6.08 -3.62 -2.20
CA ILE A 156 4.84 -2.86 -2.34
C ILE A 156 4.07 -2.83 -1.02
N ARG A 157 3.96 -3.97 -0.31
CA ARG A 157 3.29 -4.02 1.00
C ARG A 157 4.02 -3.19 2.05
N GLU A 158 5.34 -3.16 2.03
CA GLU A 158 6.18 -2.36 2.93
C GLU A 158 6.15 -0.86 2.59
N SER A 159 5.78 -0.48 1.37
CA SER A 159 5.78 0.92 0.93
C SER A 159 4.72 1.81 1.60
N GLY A 160 3.69 1.23 2.23
CA GLY A 160 2.54 1.95 2.77
C GLY A 160 1.57 2.51 1.70
N VAL A 161 1.89 2.38 0.41
CA VAL A 161 0.98 2.79 -0.67
C VAL A 161 -0.27 1.90 -0.62
N PRO A 162 -1.49 2.49 -0.64
CA PRO A 162 -2.72 1.71 -0.79
C PRO A 162 -2.66 0.93 -2.10
N ALA A 163 -2.46 -0.37 -2.00
CA ALA A 163 -2.21 -1.23 -3.15
C ALA A 163 -3.03 -2.50 -3.07
N VAL A 164 -3.16 -3.17 -4.22
CA VAL A 164 -3.69 -4.53 -4.31
C VAL A 164 -2.75 -5.37 -5.15
N VAL A 165 -2.54 -6.61 -4.73
CA VAL A 165 -1.77 -7.60 -5.48
C VAL A 165 -2.74 -8.61 -6.09
N VAL A 166 -2.76 -8.68 -7.41
CA VAL A 166 -3.48 -9.73 -8.14
C VAL A 166 -2.50 -10.76 -8.67
N ARG A 167 -2.80 -12.03 -8.47
CA ARG A 167 -2.00 -13.18 -8.91
C ARG A 167 -2.79 -14.00 -9.93
N PRO A 168 -2.77 -13.63 -11.21
CA PRO A 168 -3.38 -14.45 -12.24
C PRO A 168 -2.75 -15.84 -12.26
N CYS A 169 -3.59 -16.84 -12.50
CA CYS A 169 -3.12 -18.15 -12.95
C CYS A 169 -2.59 -18.06 -14.40
N ALA A 170 -2.35 -19.20 -15.07
CA ALA A 170 -1.72 -19.21 -16.38
C ALA A 170 -2.48 -18.33 -17.39
N LEU A 171 -1.79 -17.34 -17.95
CA LEU A 171 -2.39 -16.40 -18.90
C LEU A 171 -2.58 -17.05 -20.27
N THR A 172 -3.74 -16.83 -20.89
CA THR A 172 -4.04 -17.26 -22.27
C THR A 172 -4.41 -16.08 -23.17
N GLU A 173 -4.36 -16.30 -24.48
CA GLU A 173 -4.90 -15.38 -25.51
C GLU A 173 -6.35 -15.75 -25.88
N GLU A 174 -7.03 -16.53 -25.04
CA GLU A 174 -8.44 -16.86 -25.24
C GLU A 174 -9.31 -15.63 -25.03
N ALA A 175 -10.56 -15.71 -25.49
CA ALA A 175 -11.51 -14.63 -25.36
C ALA A 175 -11.75 -14.27 -23.88
N GLY A 176 -12.19 -13.03 -23.64
CA GLY A 176 -12.56 -12.55 -22.32
C GLY A 176 -13.86 -13.16 -21.80
N ARG A 177 -14.37 -12.60 -20.69
CA ARG A 177 -15.63 -12.99 -20.05
C ARG A 177 -15.67 -14.45 -19.59
N MET A 178 -14.52 -15.03 -19.27
CA MET A 178 -14.50 -16.38 -18.72
C MET A 178 -15.24 -16.41 -17.38
N PRO A 179 -15.96 -17.47 -16.99
CA PRO A 179 -16.43 -17.62 -15.62
C PRO A 179 -15.21 -17.76 -14.70
N LEU A 180 -15.18 -17.03 -13.58
CA LEU A 180 -13.98 -16.86 -12.74
C LEU A 180 -14.18 -17.38 -11.32
N GLU A 181 -13.04 -17.67 -10.69
CA GLU A 181 -12.88 -18.00 -9.29
C GLU A 181 -11.77 -17.12 -8.73
N ILE A 182 -12.06 -16.40 -7.65
CA ILE A 182 -11.11 -15.64 -6.85
C ILE A 182 -10.88 -16.39 -5.54
N ASP A 183 -9.63 -16.48 -5.11
CA ASP A 183 -9.27 -17.09 -3.84
C ASP A 183 -8.03 -16.41 -3.24
N GLN A 184 -7.69 -16.75 -2.00
CA GLN A 184 -6.47 -16.29 -1.33
C GLN A 184 -5.65 -17.47 -0.79
N GLY A 185 -4.38 -17.21 -0.50
CA GLY A 185 -3.48 -18.17 0.14
C GLY A 185 -2.56 -18.92 -0.83
N ASP A 186 -2.56 -18.50 -2.09
CA ASP A 186 -1.72 -19.03 -3.16
C ASP A 186 -1.94 -20.53 -3.42
N VAL A 187 -3.21 -20.96 -3.48
CA VAL A 187 -3.63 -22.37 -3.52
C VAL A 187 -4.24 -22.80 -4.84
N ILE A 188 -4.78 -21.88 -5.64
CA ILE A 188 -5.50 -22.24 -6.85
C ILE A 188 -4.58 -22.38 -8.07
N LYS A 189 -4.95 -23.26 -9.00
CA LYS A 189 -4.28 -23.48 -10.29
C LYS A 189 -5.33 -23.42 -11.38
N GLY A 190 -4.96 -22.93 -12.56
CA GLY A 190 -5.86 -22.87 -13.70
C GLY A 190 -5.31 -21.99 -14.81
N LYS A 191 -6.22 -21.49 -15.64
CA LYS A 191 -5.93 -20.50 -16.68
C LYS A 191 -6.84 -19.30 -16.56
N ILE A 192 -6.48 -18.18 -17.17
CA ILE A 192 -7.33 -17.01 -17.33
C ILE A 192 -6.91 -16.22 -18.57
N SER A 193 -7.87 -15.61 -19.26
CA SER A 193 -7.58 -14.76 -20.41
C SER A 193 -6.85 -13.48 -19.98
N ARG A 194 -5.97 -12.96 -20.84
CA ARG A 194 -5.38 -11.63 -20.66
C ARG A 194 -6.43 -10.53 -20.69
N ALA A 195 -7.49 -10.71 -21.47
CA ALA A 195 -8.61 -9.78 -21.55
C ALA A 195 -9.27 -9.59 -20.18
N ASP A 196 -9.63 -10.67 -19.49
CA ASP A 196 -10.25 -10.59 -18.15
C ASP A 196 -9.32 -9.96 -17.12
N VAL A 197 -8.03 -10.30 -17.14
CA VAL A 197 -7.04 -9.68 -16.24
C VAL A 197 -6.93 -8.17 -16.49
N SER A 198 -6.97 -7.74 -17.75
CA SER A 198 -6.87 -6.33 -18.10
C SER A 198 -8.07 -5.51 -17.60
N GLU A 199 -9.29 -6.03 -17.74
CA GLU A 199 -10.50 -5.38 -17.22
C GLU A 199 -10.48 -5.32 -15.69
N LEU A 200 -10.07 -6.42 -15.04
CA LEU A 200 -9.94 -6.48 -13.59
C LEU A 200 -8.96 -5.43 -13.06
N VAL A 201 -7.79 -5.27 -13.70
CA VAL A 201 -6.77 -4.30 -13.25
C VAL A 201 -7.32 -2.88 -13.24
N VAL A 202 -8.13 -2.52 -14.23
CA VAL A 202 -8.79 -1.21 -14.26
C VAL A 202 -9.85 -1.11 -13.16
N ALA A 203 -10.72 -2.11 -13.04
CA ALA A 203 -11.78 -2.11 -12.04
C ALA A 203 -11.26 -2.04 -10.59
N LEU A 204 -10.10 -2.65 -10.32
CA LEU A 204 -9.47 -2.65 -9.00
C LEU A 204 -9.13 -1.23 -8.51
N LEU A 205 -8.82 -0.28 -9.38
CA LEU A 205 -8.49 1.11 -8.99
C LEU A 205 -9.66 1.83 -8.31
N ASP A 206 -10.88 1.37 -8.57
CA ASP A 206 -12.12 1.91 -8.01
C ASP A 206 -12.75 0.99 -6.96
N SER A 207 -12.02 -0.02 -6.47
CA SER A 207 -12.55 -1.06 -5.57
C SER A 207 -12.02 -0.91 -4.13
N PRO A 208 -12.76 -0.26 -3.19
CA PRO A 208 -12.33 -0.15 -1.80
C PRO A 208 -12.08 -1.50 -1.12
N ALA A 209 -12.89 -2.51 -1.46
CA ALA A 209 -12.79 -3.86 -0.91
C ALA A 209 -11.46 -4.58 -1.26
N ALA A 210 -10.71 -4.07 -2.23
CA ALA A 210 -9.46 -4.68 -2.68
C ALA A 210 -8.21 -4.13 -1.96
N VAL A 211 -8.31 -2.99 -1.27
CA VAL A 211 -7.15 -2.31 -0.68
C VAL A 211 -6.46 -3.18 0.36
N GLY A 212 -5.14 -3.32 0.24
CA GLY A 212 -4.30 -4.08 1.16
C GLY A 212 -4.44 -5.60 1.03
N THR A 213 -5.15 -6.07 0.00
CA THR A 213 -5.39 -7.51 -0.22
C THR A 213 -4.45 -8.09 -1.27
N THR A 214 -4.24 -9.40 -1.17
CA THR A 214 -3.54 -10.22 -2.16
C THR A 214 -4.43 -11.40 -2.50
N PHE A 215 -4.67 -11.65 -3.79
CA PHE A 215 -5.54 -12.75 -4.20
C PHE A 215 -5.13 -13.35 -5.53
N GLU A 216 -5.49 -14.61 -5.73
CA GLU A 216 -5.35 -15.30 -7.01
C GLU A 216 -6.66 -15.24 -7.79
N ILE A 217 -6.53 -15.31 -9.11
CA ILE A 217 -7.69 -15.40 -9.98
C ILE A 217 -7.43 -16.40 -11.12
N LYS A 218 -8.45 -17.22 -11.39
CA LYS A 218 -8.50 -18.14 -12.54
C LYS A 218 -9.89 -18.17 -13.13
N SER A 219 -10.00 -18.76 -14.31
CA SER A 219 -11.26 -19.27 -14.82
C SER A 219 -11.62 -20.62 -14.19
N THR A 220 -12.92 -20.86 -14.02
CA THR A 220 -13.47 -22.17 -13.69
C THR A 220 -13.51 -23.11 -14.91
N VAL A 221 -13.27 -22.60 -16.12
CA VAL A 221 -13.13 -23.41 -17.34
C VAL A 221 -11.86 -24.26 -17.23
N PRO A 222 -11.97 -25.60 -17.38
CA PRO A 222 -10.81 -26.48 -17.34
C PRO A 222 -9.73 -26.08 -18.36
N PHE A 223 -8.47 -26.28 -18.00
CA PHE A 223 -7.34 -25.89 -18.86
C PHE A 223 -7.42 -26.51 -20.27
N SER A 224 -7.92 -27.76 -20.36
CA SER A 224 -8.07 -28.52 -21.60
C SER A 224 -9.25 -28.09 -22.48
N GLN A 225 -10.18 -27.28 -21.96
CA GLN A 225 -11.36 -26.83 -22.70
C GLN A 225 -11.11 -25.43 -23.28
N PRO A 226 -11.15 -25.25 -24.62
CA PRO A 226 -11.01 -23.93 -25.22
C PRO A 226 -12.14 -22.97 -24.80
N TRP A 227 -11.84 -21.67 -24.80
CA TRP A 227 -12.83 -20.60 -24.62
C TRP A 227 -12.72 -19.58 -25.76
N GLY A 228 -13.77 -19.46 -26.56
CA GLY A 228 -13.79 -18.62 -27.76
C GLY A 228 -14.73 -17.42 -27.66
N GLU A 229 -14.76 -16.61 -28.72
CA GLU A 229 -15.61 -15.43 -28.83
C GLU A 229 -17.11 -15.78 -28.72
N GLU A 230 -17.53 -16.93 -29.21
CA GLU A 230 -18.93 -17.40 -29.11
C GLU A 230 -19.33 -17.70 -27.67
N ASP A 231 -18.41 -18.26 -26.86
CA ASP A 231 -18.64 -18.50 -25.43
C ASP A 231 -18.70 -17.18 -24.67
N ALA A 232 -17.77 -16.27 -24.97
CA ALA A 232 -17.73 -14.93 -24.37
C ALA A 232 -18.99 -14.12 -24.68
N ALA A 233 -19.51 -14.20 -25.91
CA ALA A 233 -20.72 -13.49 -26.33
C ALA A 233 -21.99 -13.95 -25.58
N GLN A 234 -21.99 -15.19 -25.06
CA GLN A 234 -23.09 -15.71 -24.25
C GLN A 234 -23.03 -15.24 -22.79
N GLN A 235 -21.88 -14.71 -22.34
CA GLN A 235 -21.72 -14.21 -20.99
C GLN A 235 -22.13 -12.73 -20.90
N PRO A 236 -22.87 -12.35 -19.85
CA PRO A 236 -23.19 -10.95 -19.61
C PRO A 236 -21.90 -10.13 -19.34
N PRO A 237 -21.94 -8.80 -19.53
CA PRO A 237 -20.88 -7.94 -19.04
C PRO A 237 -20.62 -8.18 -17.55
N ARG A 238 -19.36 -8.19 -17.16
CA ARG A 238 -18.99 -8.51 -15.78
C ARG A 238 -19.16 -7.29 -14.88
N ASP A 239 -19.84 -7.49 -13.75
CA ASP A 239 -19.78 -6.57 -12.63
C ASP A 239 -18.57 -6.92 -11.75
N TRP A 240 -17.44 -6.27 -12.03
CA TRP A 240 -16.21 -6.48 -11.28
C TRP A 240 -16.33 -6.04 -9.83
N GLN A 241 -17.10 -4.98 -9.52
CA GLN A 241 -17.24 -4.49 -8.15
C GLN A 241 -17.97 -5.52 -7.28
N SER A 242 -19.08 -6.05 -7.77
CA SER A 242 -19.82 -7.13 -7.11
C SER A 242 -18.97 -8.39 -6.97
N THR A 243 -18.20 -8.74 -8.02
CA THR A 243 -17.31 -9.91 -8.01
C THR A 243 -16.22 -9.79 -6.93
N ILE A 244 -15.55 -8.64 -6.85
CA ILE A 244 -14.48 -8.37 -5.88
C ILE A 244 -15.05 -8.31 -4.46
N GLN A 245 -16.17 -7.62 -4.26
CA GLN A 245 -16.83 -7.53 -2.96
C GLN A 245 -17.31 -8.92 -2.47
N GLY A 246 -17.90 -9.71 -3.37
CA GLY A 246 -18.39 -11.05 -3.10
C GLY A 246 -17.29 -12.06 -2.78
N ALA A 247 -16.04 -11.81 -3.20
CA ALA A 247 -14.90 -12.66 -2.89
C ALA A 247 -14.48 -12.60 -1.41
N GLY A 248 -14.92 -11.57 -0.65
CA GLY A 248 -14.66 -11.48 0.78
C GLY A 248 -13.17 -11.42 1.13
N LEU A 249 -12.39 -10.70 0.32
CA LEU A 249 -10.94 -10.62 0.46
C LEU A 249 -10.51 -10.04 1.81
N VAL A 250 -9.54 -10.70 2.44
CA VAL A 250 -9.01 -10.32 3.75
C VAL A 250 -7.56 -9.83 3.59
N PRO A 251 -7.22 -8.64 4.13
CA PRO A 251 -5.84 -8.17 4.17
C PRO A 251 -4.91 -9.14 4.90
N GLY A 252 -3.66 -9.25 4.42
CA GLY A 252 -2.65 -10.10 5.04
C GLY A 252 -2.75 -11.60 4.76
N VAL A 253 -3.74 -12.07 3.98
CA VAL A 253 -3.77 -13.46 3.50
C VAL A 253 -2.99 -13.58 2.20
N THR A 254 -1.82 -14.21 2.25
CA THR A 254 -0.89 -14.26 1.09
C THR A 254 -0.41 -15.67 0.74
N GLY A 255 -0.55 -16.65 1.63
CA GLY A 255 0.06 -17.97 1.48
C GLY A 255 1.56 -18.04 1.79
N LYS A 256 2.18 -16.99 2.35
CA LYS A 256 3.57 -17.03 2.78
C LYS A 256 3.79 -18.01 3.94
N THR A 257 5.04 -18.43 4.12
CA THR A 257 5.46 -19.17 5.31
C THR A 257 6.03 -18.18 6.32
N VAL A 258 5.48 -18.17 7.54
CA VAL A 258 5.86 -17.26 8.62
C VAL A 258 6.42 -18.10 9.77
N GLY A 259 7.67 -17.84 10.17
CA GLY A 259 8.31 -18.60 11.25
C GLY A 259 8.37 -20.12 11.01
N GLY A 260 8.45 -20.55 9.75
CA GLY A 260 8.44 -21.97 9.36
C GLY A 260 7.04 -22.59 9.23
N VAL A 261 5.96 -21.82 9.47
CA VAL A 261 4.57 -22.28 9.37
C VAL A 261 3.91 -21.69 8.12
N TYR A 262 3.38 -22.56 7.25
CA TYR A 262 2.61 -22.14 6.09
C TYR A 262 1.29 -21.48 6.51
N SER A 263 1.03 -20.25 6.07
CA SER A 263 -0.17 -19.52 6.46
C SER A 263 -1.43 -19.99 5.75
N GLY A 264 -1.30 -20.45 4.51
CA GLY A 264 -2.45 -20.80 3.68
C GLY A 264 -3.42 -19.64 3.55
N LYS A 265 -4.68 -19.88 3.90
CA LYS A 265 -5.75 -18.87 3.86
C LYS A 265 -5.84 -18.01 5.12
N ARG A 266 -4.93 -18.18 6.07
CA ARG A 266 -4.90 -17.40 7.31
C ARG A 266 -4.07 -16.12 7.12
N PRO A 267 -4.46 -15.01 7.78
CA PRO A 267 -3.61 -13.81 7.81
C PRO A 267 -2.24 -14.11 8.40
N GLU A 268 -1.18 -13.54 7.82
CA GLU A 268 0.20 -13.75 8.28
C GLU A 268 0.41 -13.35 9.75
N ALA A 269 -0.27 -12.32 10.22
CA ALA A 269 -0.18 -11.84 11.61
C ALA A 269 -0.69 -12.88 12.63
N GLU A 270 -1.74 -13.63 12.28
CA GLU A 270 -2.26 -14.72 13.13
C GLU A 270 -1.21 -15.82 13.30
N VAL A 271 -0.59 -16.22 12.19
CA VAL A 271 0.45 -17.26 12.18
C VAL A 271 1.73 -16.79 12.88
N ALA A 272 2.10 -15.52 12.73
CA ALA A 272 3.22 -14.93 13.45
C ALA A 272 3.02 -14.97 14.97
N ALA A 273 1.82 -14.66 15.45
CA ALA A 273 1.48 -14.71 16.88
C ALA A 273 1.57 -16.15 17.43
N GLU A 274 1.10 -17.15 16.69
CA GLU A 274 1.24 -18.56 17.05
C GLU A 274 2.70 -19.01 17.13
N ALA A 275 3.54 -18.56 16.18
CA ALA A 275 4.96 -18.89 16.15
C ALA A 275 5.73 -18.20 17.29
N GLY A 276 5.41 -16.95 17.59
CA GLY A 276 5.98 -16.18 18.71
C GLY A 276 5.59 -16.75 20.08
N ALA A 277 4.36 -17.26 20.24
CA ALA A 277 3.93 -17.95 21.45
C ALA A 277 4.62 -19.31 21.68
N LYS A 278 5.22 -19.90 20.63
CA LYS A 278 5.93 -21.20 20.70
C LYS A 278 7.45 -21.07 20.93
N GLN A 279 8.04 -19.88 20.85
CA GLN A 279 9.41 -19.66 21.28
C GLN A 279 9.42 -19.46 22.81
N PRO A 280 10.14 -20.27 23.60
CA PRO A 280 10.24 -20.02 25.03
C PRO A 280 10.93 -18.67 25.24
N ALA A 281 10.37 -17.84 26.13
CA ALA A 281 11.03 -16.64 26.60
C ALA A 281 12.46 -16.99 27.01
N ALA A 282 13.45 -16.43 26.30
CA ALA A 282 14.85 -16.57 26.66
C ALA A 282 14.99 -16.16 28.14
N ALA A 283 15.53 -17.10 28.92
CA ALA A 283 15.71 -16.97 30.35
C ALA A 283 16.40 -15.65 30.69
N ALA A 284 15.81 -14.92 31.65
CA ALA A 284 16.46 -13.78 32.30
C ALA A 284 17.84 -14.22 32.79
N ALA A 285 18.87 -13.50 32.37
CA ALA A 285 20.22 -13.68 32.91
C ALA A 285 20.20 -13.37 34.42
N PRO A 286 20.91 -14.17 35.25
CA PRO A 286 20.99 -13.91 36.68
C PRO A 286 21.80 -12.64 36.95
N GLN A 287 21.48 -12.03 38.10
CA GLN A 287 21.95 -10.75 38.63
C GLN A 287 23.47 -10.54 38.58
#